data_AF-A0A212CM66-F1
#
_entry.id   AF-A0A212CM66-F1
#
_cell.length_a   1.000
_cell.length_b   1.000
_cell.length_c   1.000
_cell.angle_alpha   90.00
_cell.angle_beta   90.00
_cell.angle_gamma   90.00
#
_symmetry.space_group_name_H-M   'P 1'
#
loop_
_entity.id
_entity.type
_entity.pdbx_description
1 polymer ?
#
loop_
_entity_poly.entity_id
_entity_poly.type
_entity_poly.pdbx_seq_one_letter_code
_entity_poly.pdbx_strand_id
1 'polypeptide(L)'
;MDGLLTPRESAKFIAENSRDVFIDHGGVRRVAELLLAKATGPELRIGGWKAIHELNPRGADEAAVNWVFVIDTLNFSFWSESDEHKCLVGFGGKTYSGYWSLCAAVNRALDEGIPITSASYYATVTLDEVRHILRSDTDVPMPLIEERHRILNETGKILLEKFGGSFLNCVQKSDKSAQKLLHLVVENFPSYRDVTQFE
;
A
#
# COMPACT_ATOMS: atom_id res chain seq x y z
N MET A 1 18.17 -23.91 -4.07
CA MET A 1 17.57 -23.63 -2.74
C MET A 1 16.10 -23.43 -3.00
N ASP A 2 15.29 -24.47 -2.75
CA ASP A 2 13.87 -24.44 -3.09
C ASP A 2 13.10 -23.78 -1.93
N GLY A 3 12.81 -22.49 -2.08
CA GLY A 3 11.95 -21.74 -1.18
C GLY A 3 12.15 -20.23 -1.32
N LEU A 4 11.04 -19.50 -1.50
CA LEU A 4 11.04 -18.04 -1.32
C LEU A 4 11.38 -17.73 0.15
N LEU A 5 12.44 -16.97 0.38
CA LEU A 5 12.82 -16.53 1.71
C LEU A 5 11.81 -15.49 2.24
N THR A 6 11.47 -15.55 3.52
CA THR A 6 10.70 -14.47 4.18
C THR A 6 11.51 -13.17 4.17
N PRO A 7 10.88 -11.98 4.33
CA PRO A 7 11.62 -10.71 4.38
C PRO A 7 12.76 -10.68 5.40
N ARG A 8 12.62 -11.39 6.54
CA ARG A 8 13.70 -11.50 7.53
C ARG A 8 14.84 -12.39 7.05
N GLU A 9 14.51 -13.53 6.44
CA GLU A 9 15.52 -14.47 5.94
C GLU A 9 16.25 -13.91 4.72
N SER A 10 15.55 -13.25 3.81
CA SER A 10 16.16 -12.59 2.65
C SER A 10 17.05 -11.44 3.10
N ALA A 11 16.61 -10.59 4.03
CA ALA A 11 17.44 -9.51 4.58
C ALA A 11 18.70 -10.04 5.26
N LYS A 12 18.60 -11.15 6.01
CA LYS A 12 19.76 -11.81 6.61
C LYS A 12 20.71 -12.34 5.54
N PHE A 13 20.19 -13.06 4.55
CA PHE A 13 20.99 -13.62 3.46
C PHE A 13 21.73 -12.52 2.70
N ILE A 14 21.05 -11.44 2.33
CA ILE A 14 21.65 -10.28 1.67
C ILE A 14 22.76 -9.70 2.55
N ALA A 15 22.48 -9.39 3.83
CA ALA A 15 23.46 -8.79 4.73
C ALA A 15 24.70 -9.65 4.97
N GLU A 16 24.58 -10.99 4.94
CA GLU A 16 25.69 -11.93 5.10
C GLU A 16 26.52 -12.11 3.83
N ASN A 17 25.97 -11.80 2.64
CA ASN A 17 26.62 -12.07 1.35
C ASN A 17 26.96 -10.81 0.52
N SER A 18 26.43 -9.65 0.87
CA SER A 18 26.74 -8.37 0.21
C SER A 18 28.21 -7.99 0.36
N ARG A 19 28.80 -7.47 -0.72
CA ARG A 19 30.20 -7.01 -0.77
C ARG A 19 30.34 -5.50 -0.80
N ASP A 20 29.35 -4.81 -1.37
CA ASP A 20 29.40 -3.37 -1.61
C ASP A 20 28.56 -2.55 -0.60
N VAL A 21 27.69 -3.23 0.15
CA VAL A 21 26.77 -2.60 1.10
C VAL A 21 26.87 -3.31 2.45
N PHE A 22 26.96 -2.52 3.52
CA PHE A 22 27.15 -3.02 4.89
C PHE A 22 26.17 -2.34 5.86
N ILE A 23 25.83 -3.04 6.94
CA ILE A 23 24.97 -2.51 8.00
C ILE A 23 25.79 -1.62 8.94
N ASP A 24 25.44 -0.34 9.05
CA ASP A 24 25.93 0.53 10.13
C ASP A 24 25.21 0.17 11.45
N HIS A 25 25.83 -0.69 12.26
CA HIS A 25 25.29 -1.06 13.58
C HIS A 25 25.10 0.13 14.52
N GLY A 26 25.93 1.17 14.42
CA GLY A 26 25.75 2.41 15.16
C GLY A 26 24.48 3.14 14.73
N GLY A 27 24.22 3.17 13.43
CA GLY A 27 22.99 3.68 12.83
C GLY A 27 21.75 2.92 13.27
N VAL A 28 21.81 1.57 13.25
CA VAL A 28 20.72 0.72 13.76
C VAL A 28 20.38 1.07 15.20
N ARG A 29 21.40 1.24 16.06
CA ARG A 29 21.19 1.62 17.46
C ARG A 29 20.54 3.01 17.59
N ARG A 30 21.02 4.02 16.85
CA ARG A 30 20.45 5.38 16.88
C ARG A 30 18.97 5.37 16.47
N VAL A 31 18.60 4.62 15.44
CA VAL A 31 17.20 4.47 15.01
C VAL A 31 16.38 3.75 16.08
N ALA A 32 16.91 2.68 16.69
CA ALA A 32 16.22 1.98 17.76
C ALA A 32 15.94 2.88 18.99
N GLU A 33 16.91 3.71 19.39
CA GLU A 33 16.76 4.68 20.47
C GLU A 33 15.71 5.76 20.12
N LEU A 34 15.69 6.25 18.87
CA LEU A 34 14.67 7.17 18.38
C LEU A 34 13.26 6.56 18.42
N LEU A 35 13.11 5.32 17.95
CA LEU A 35 11.82 4.61 17.96
C LEU A 35 11.37 4.32 19.40
N LEU A 36 12.28 3.91 20.28
CA LEU A 36 11.97 3.65 21.69
C LEU A 36 11.43 4.92 22.37
N ALA A 37 12.05 6.07 22.12
CA ALA A 37 11.59 7.35 22.65
C ALA A 37 10.17 7.73 22.17
N LYS A 38 9.75 7.21 21.01
CA LYS A 38 8.41 7.41 20.41
C LYS A 38 7.42 6.28 20.70
N ALA A 39 7.88 5.11 21.15
CA ALA A 39 7.05 3.91 21.33
C ALA A 39 5.87 4.12 22.29
N THR A 40 6.04 4.96 23.30
CA THR A 40 4.97 5.31 24.26
C THR A 40 4.15 6.52 23.84
N GLY A 41 4.59 7.24 22.81
CA GLY A 41 3.96 8.45 22.29
C GLY A 41 2.69 8.17 21.47
N PRO A 42 1.86 9.20 21.23
CA PRO A 42 0.68 9.07 20.39
C PRO A 42 1.01 8.78 18.91
N GLU A 43 2.21 9.13 18.44
CA GLU A 43 2.59 9.08 17.02
C GLU A 43 2.56 7.66 16.44
N LEU A 44 2.91 6.65 17.25
CA LEU A 44 2.91 5.24 16.85
C LEU A 44 1.61 4.50 17.24
N ARG A 45 0.56 5.26 17.59
CA ARG A 45 -0.79 4.73 17.85
C ARG A 45 -1.71 5.05 16.68
N ILE A 46 -2.80 4.29 16.58
CA ILE A 46 -3.84 4.48 15.55
C ILE A 46 -4.34 5.94 15.52
N GLY A 47 -4.54 6.55 16.69
CA GLY A 47 -4.95 7.96 16.77
C GLY A 47 -3.92 8.92 16.17
N GLY A 48 -2.62 8.67 16.39
CA GLY A 48 -1.54 9.43 15.76
C GLY A 48 -1.55 9.26 14.25
N TRP A 49 -1.57 8.02 13.74
CA TRP A 49 -1.62 7.75 12.30
C TRP A 49 -2.79 8.45 11.60
N LYS A 50 -3.98 8.42 12.21
CA LYS A 50 -5.15 9.14 11.71
C LYS A 50 -4.93 10.64 11.65
N ALA A 51 -4.22 11.21 12.62
CA ALA A 51 -3.95 12.64 12.68
C ALA A 51 -2.82 13.11 11.74
N ILE A 52 -1.96 12.19 11.25
CA ILE A 52 -0.82 12.53 10.39
C ILE A 52 -1.25 13.18 9.08
N HIS A 53 -2.37 12.76 8.50
CA HIS A 53 -2.81 13.33 7.22
C HIS A 53 -4.32 13.37 7.08
N GLU A 54 -4.80 14.33 6.28
CA GLU A 54 -6.23 14.58 6.16
C GLU A 54 -6.99 13.56 5.30
N LEU A 55 -6.26 12.92 4.38
CA LEU A 55 -6.79 11.91 3.47
C LEU A 55 -6.92 10.52 4.11
N ASN A 56 -6.36 10.31 5.31
CA ASN A 56 -6.47 9.04 6.01
C ASN A 56 -7.91 8.81 6.52
N PRO A 57 -8.42 7.57 6.51
CA PRO A 57 -9.70 7.22 7.11
C PRO A 57 -9.81 7.70 8.56
N ARG A 58 -10.93 8.37 8.89
CA ARG A 58 -11.21 8.83 10.26
C ARG A 58 -11.85 7.73 11.12
N GLY A 59 -12.63 6.87 10.50
CA GLY A 59 -13.20 5.66 11.10
C GLY A 59 -12.15 4.59 11.44
N ALA A 60 -12.55 3.60 12.24
CA ALA A 60 -11.77 2.38 12.52
C ALA A 60 -12.63 1.14 12.23
N ASP A 61 -13.46 1.23 11.20
CA ASP A 61 -14.38 0.21 10.76
C ASP A 61 -13.80 -0.56 9.56
N GLU A 62 -14.60 -1.50 9.04
CA GLU A 62 -14.24 -2.29 7.87
C GLU A 62 -13.97 -1.44 6.63
N ALA A 63 -14.68 -0.33 6.46
CA ALA A 63 -14.45 0.59 5.34
C ALA A 63 -13.04 1.19 5.41
N ALA A 64 -12.58 1.60 6.59
CA ALA A 64 -11.21 2.05 6.79
C ALA A 64 -10.17 0.96 6.49
N VAL A 65 -10.43 -0.29 6.89
CA VAL A 65 -9.53 -1.43 6.60
C VAL A 65 -9.43 -1.71 5.10
N ASN A 66 -10.56 -1.74 4.39
CA ASN A 66 -10.59 -1.96 2.95
C ASN A 66 -9.95 -0.80 2.18
N TRP A 67 -10.13 0.44 2.66
CA TRP A 67 -9.43 1.61 2.10
C TRP A 67 -7.92 1.47 2.23
N VAL A 68 -7.42 1.15 3.44
CA VAL A 68 -5.98 0.96 3.70
C VAL A 68 -5.43 -0.12 2.77
N PHE A 69 -6.14 -1.24 2.64
CA PHE A 69 -5.69 -2.33 1.79
C PHE A 69 -5.61 -1.94 0.30
N VAL A 70 -6.61 -1.24 -0.25
CA VAL A 70 -6.57 -0.79 -1.65
C VAL A 70 -5.46 0.22 -1.89
N ILE A 71 -5.27 1.17 -0.97
CA ILE A 71 -4.19 2.15 -1.07
C ILE A 71 -2.83 1.47 -1.03
N ASP A 72 -2.61 0.55 -0.08
CA ASP A 72 -1.35 -0.20 0.03
C ASP A 72 -1.11 -1.12 -1.18
N THR A 73 -2.17 -1.72 -1.73
CA THR A 73 -2.11 -2.54 -2.96
C THR A 73 -1.63 -1.72 -4.16
N LEU A 74 -1.92 -0.42 -4.16
CA LEU A 74 -1.58 0.52 -5.23
C LEU A 74 -0.38 1.41 -4.86
N ASN A 75 0.31 1.17 -3.74
CA ASN A 75 1.34 2.06 -3.21
C ASN A 75 2.71 1.84 -3.89
N PHE A 76 2.79 2.09 -5.19
CA PHE A 76 4.02 1.97 -5.97
C PHE A 76 4.12 3.03 -7.07
N SER A 77 5.34 3.33 -7.51
CA SER A 77 5.66 4.22 -8.64
C SER A 77 5.00 5.61 -8.59
N PHE A 78 5.54 6.48 -7.73
CA PHE A 78 5.13 7.88 -7.58
C PHE A 78 6.21 8.89 -8.02
N TRP A 79 7.24 8.39 -8.68
CA TRP A 79 8.38 9.18 -9.12
C TRP A 79 7.99 10.07 -10.30
N SER A 80 8.57 11.27 -10.37
CA SER A 80 8.46 12.18 -11.49
C SER A 80 9.84 12.50 -12.03
N GLU A 81 9.94 12.72 -13.35
CA GLU A 81 11.21 13.10 -13.99
C GLU A 81 11.67 14.51 -13.55
N SER A 82 10.73 15.39 -13.26
CA SER A 82 11.00 16.75 -12.76
C SER A 82 9.91 17.22 -11.79
N ASP A 83 10.16 18.35 -11.13
CA ASP A 83 9.19 18.95 -10.23
C ASP A 83 7.93 19.50 -10.95
N GLU A 84 8.09 19.86 -12.22
CA GLU A 84 7.06 20.46 -13.08
C GLU A 84 6.22 19.40 -13.79
N HIS A 85 6.70 18.15 -13.88
CA HIS A 85 6.04 17.06 -14.61
C HIS A 85 5.53 15.98 -13.64
N LYS A 86 4.45 16.30 -12.90
CA LYS A 86 3.86 15.43 -11.87
C LYS A 86 2.41 15.09 -12.13
N CYS A 87 2.03 13.86 -11.79
CA CYS A 87 0.63 13.51 -11.57
C CYS A 87 0.12 14.22 -10.31
N LEU A 88 -0.83 15.15 -10.50
CA LEU A 88 -1.44 15.93 -9.43
C LEU A 88 -2.92 15.63 -9.34
N VAL A 89 -3.44 15.47 -8.14
CA VAL A 89 -4.87 15.19 -7.93
C VAL A 89 -5.46 16.17 -6.93
N GLY A 90 -6.49 16.88 -7.36
CA GLY A 90 -7.30 17.79 -6.56
C GLY A 90 -8.37 17.06 -5.78
N PHE A 91 -8.45 17.33 -4.48
CA PHE A 91 -9.48 16.82 -3.59
C PHE A 91 -9.67 17.74 -2.38
N GLY A 92 -10.92 18.03 -2.00
CA GLY A 92 -11.20 18.89 -0.84
C GLY A 92 -10.62 20.30 -0.92
N GLY A 93 -10.52 20.88 -2.13
CA GLY A 93 -9.96 22.21 -2.35
C GLY A 93 -8.43 22.30 -2.28
N LYS A 94 -7.72 21.16 -2.22
CA LYS A 94 -6.26 21.07 -2.21
C LYS A 94 -5.77 20.18 -3.35
N THR A 95 -4.55 20.41 -3.80
CA THR A 95 -3.88 19.59 -4.81
C THR A 95 -2.77 18.76 -4.16
N TYR A 96 -2.73 17.48 -4.48
CA TYR A 96 -1.78 16.53 -3.92
C TYR A 96 -0.84 16.00 -5.00
N SER A 97 0.35 15.56 -4.56
CA SER A 97 1.38 14.94 -5.40
C SER A 97 1.88 13.62 -4.79
N GLY A 98 2.46 12.75 -5.63
CA GLY A 98 3.10 11.51 -5.18
C GLY A 98 2.10 10.53 -4.54
N TYR A 99 2.45 9.91 -3.42
CA TYR A 99 1.56 9.00 -2.67
C TYR A 99 0.20 9.64 -2.34
N TRP A 100 0.19 10.93 -2.02
CA TRP A 100 -1.05 11.63 -1.69
C TRP A 100 -1.96 11.85 -2.90
N SER A 101 -1.44 11.85 -4.13
CA SER A 101 -2.28 11.85 -5.35
C SER A 101 -3.14 10.60 -5.43
N LEU A 102 -2.59 9.43 -5.10
CA LEU A 102 -3.36 8.18 -5.06
C LEU A 102 -4.46 8.26 -4.00
N CYS A 103 -4.11 8.68 -2.78
CA CYS A 103 -5.09 8.83 -1.69
C CYS A 103 -6.22 9.80 -2.07
N ALA A 104 -5.87 10.94 -2.68
CA ALA A 104 -6.82 11.94 -3.14
C ALA A 104 -7.73 11.39 -4.25
N ALA A 105 -7.19 10.64 -5.20
CA ALA A 105 -7.97 10.03 -6.28
C ALA A 105 -8.97 9.00 -5.77
N VAL A 106 -8.55 8.13 -4.84
CA VAL A 106 -9.44 7.13 -4.21
C VAL A 106 -10.54 7.82 -3.40
N ASN A 107 -10.21 8.85 -2.62
CA ASN A 107 -11.22 9.60 -1.87
C ASN A 107 -12.18 10.36 -2.79
N ARG A 108 -11.68 10.96 -3.88
CA ARG A 108 -12.51 11.60 -4.91
C ARG A 108 -13.49 10.62 -5.53
N ALA A 109 -13.05 9.42 -5.89
CA ALA A 109 -13.92 8.39 -6.44
C ALA A 109 -15.01 7.95 -5.44
N LEU A 110 -14.67 7.82 -4.15
CA LEU A 110 -15.65 7.52 -3.10
C LEU A 110 -16.69 8.64 -2.93
N ASP A 111 -16.26 9.91 -2.96
CA ASP A 111 -17.16 11.07 -2.92
C ASP A 111 -18.07 11.17 -4.17
N GLU A 112 -17.57 10.71 -5.33
CA GLU A 112 -18.33 10.56 -6.58
C GLU A 112 -19.29 9.35 -6.57
N GLY A 113 -19.30 8.56 -5.48
CA GLY A 113 -20.16 7.38 -5.33
C GLY A 113 -19.63 6.11 -5.99
N ILE A 114 -18.37 6.10 -6.44
CA ILE A 114 -17.71 4.93 -7.02
C ILE A 114 -17.13 4.08 -5.88
N PRO A 115 -17.57 2.80 -5.72
CA PRO A 115 -17.15 1.95 -4.61
C PRO A 115 -15.78 1.30 -4.87
N ILE A 116 -14.75 2.12 -5.15
CA ILE A 116 -13.38 1.66 -5.50
C ILE A 116 -12.69 0.84 -4.39
N THR A 117 -13.19 0.87 -3.16
CA THR A 117 -12.70 0.03 -2.05
C THR A 117 -13.45 -1.29 -1.87
N SER A 118 -14.46 -1.57 -2.71
CA SER A 118 -15.21 -2.83 -2.69
C SER A 118 -14.58 -3.87 -3.62
N ALA A 119 -14.24 -5.05 -3.08
CA ALA A 119 -13.65 -6.13 -3.88
C ALA A 119 -14.55 -6.56 -5.04
N SER A 120 -15.87 -6.55 -4.85
CA SER A 120 -16.82 -6.87 -5.92
C SER A 120 -16.78 -5.87 -7.08
N TYR A 121 -16.45 -4.60 -6.81
CA TYR A 121 -16.31 -3.57 -7.84
C TYR A 121 -14.96 -3.72 -8.56
N TYR A 122 -13.86 -3.69 -7.82
CA TYR A 122 -12.53 -3.66 -8.45
C TYR A 122 -12.06 -5.02 -8.98
N ALA A 123 -12.74 -6.13 -8.67
CA ALA A 123 -12.53 -7.42 -9.35
C ALA A 123 -12.91 -7.39 -10.84
N THR A 124 -13.81 -6.49 -11.24
CA THR A 124 -14.36 -6.39 -12.60
C THR A 124 -14.24 -5.00 -13.21
N VAL A 125 -13.63 -4.04 -12.50
CA VAL A 125 -13.42 -2.67 -13.01
C VAL A 125 -12.63 -2.71 -14.31
N THR A 126 -13.06 -1.90 -15.27
CA THR A 126 -12.39 -1.76 -16.57
C THR A 126 -11.20 -0.83 -16.49
N LEU A 127 -10.29 -0.93 -17.46
CA LEU A 127 -9.12 -0.04 -17.53
C LEU A 127 -9.53 1.44 -17.68
N ASP A 128 -10.61 1.71 -18.42
CA ASP A 128 -11.10 3.09 -18.62
C ASP A 128 -11.72 3.67 -17.35
N GLU A 129 -12.43 2.85 -16.57
CA GLU A 129 -12.86 3.25 -15.22
C GLU A 129 -11.67 3.52 -14.30
N VAL A 130 -10.63 2.68 -14.32
CA VAL A 130 -9.41 2.92 -13.51
C VAL A 130 -8.71 4.21 -13.94
N ARG A 131 -8.61 4.47 -15.26
CA ARG A 131 -8.09 5.75 -15.79
C ARG A 131 -8.92 6.93 -15.32
N HIS A 132 -10.25 6.80 -15.30
CA HIS A 132 -11.13 7.85 -14.79
C HIS A 132 -10.95 8.07 -13.29
N ILE A 133 -10.92 7.00 -12.48
CA ILE A 133 -10.78 7.05 -11.03
C ILE A 133 -9.45 7.71 -10.64
N LEU A 134 -8.35 7.27 -11.25
CA LEU A 134 -6.98 7.71 -10.94
C LEU A 134 -6.50 8.87 -11.83
N ARG A 135 -7.42 9.56 -12.53
CA ARG A 135 -7.08 10.66 -13.44
C ARG A 135 -6.32 11.78 -12.71
N SER A 136 -5.27 12.27 -13.36
CA SER A 136 -4.59 13.49 -12.94
C SER A 136 -5.41 14.71 -13.35
N ASP A 137 -5.21 15.82 -12.63
CA ASP A 137 -5.69 17.15 -13.04
C ASP A 137 -4.64 17.88 -13.90
N THR A 138 -3.51 17.23 -14.18
CA THR A 138 -2.48 17.65 -15.15
C THR A 138 -2.49 16.71 -16.36
N ASP A 139 -1.66 17.03 -17.36
CA ASP A 139 -1.37 16.18 -18.51
C ASP A 139 -0.56 14.91 -18.17
N VAL A 140 0.02 14.84 -16.97
CA VAL A 140 0.81 13.69 -16.50
C VAL A 140 -0.10 12.65 -15.85
N PRO A 141 -0.32 11.47 -16.47
CA PRO A 141 -1.19 10.45 -15.92
C PRO A 141 -0.57 9.79 -14.67
N MET A 142 -1.42 9.12 -13.88
CA MET A 142 -0.95 8.24 -12.80
C MET A 142 -0.06 7.14 -13.41
N PRO A 143 1.19 6.95 -12.92
CA PRO A 143 2.10 5.97 -13.49
C PRO A 143 1.57 4.53 -13.38
N LEU A 144 1.93 3.71 -14.37
CA LEU A 144 1.65 2.26 -14.42
C LEU A 144 0.14 1.93 -14.29
N ILE A 145 -0.72 2.67 -14.98
CA ILE A 145 -2.18 2.53 -14.84
C ILE A 145 -2.69 1.14 -15.24
N GLU A 146 -2.09 0.52 -16.26
CA GLU A 146 -2.39 -0.86 -16.67
C GLU A 146 -1.99 -1.89 -15.60
N GLU A 147 -0.88 -1.66 -14.90
CA GLU A 147 -0.44 -2.51 -13.77
C GLU A 147 -1.43 -2.40 -12.61
N ARG A 148 -1.81 -1.17 -12.25
CA ARG A 148 -2.81 -0.89 -11.20
C ARG A 148 -4.15 -1.56 -11.50
N HIS A 149 -4.62 -1.47 -12.74
CA HIS A 149 -5.84 -2.15 -13.19
C HIS A 149 -5.75 -3.66 -13.03
N ARG A 150 -4.66 -4.28 -13.50
CA ARG A 150 -4.45 -5.72 -13.39
C ARG A 150 -4.43 -6.18 -11.93
N ILE A 151 -3.68 -5.47 -11.08
CA ILE A 151 -3.54 -5.77 -9.66
C ILE A 151 -4.88 -5.62 -8.94
N LEU A 152 -5.67 -4.59 -9.23
CA LEU A 152 -7.03 -4.44 -8.69
C LEU A 152 -7.89 -5.66 -9.04
N ASN A 153 -7.96 -6.01 -10.33
CA ASN A 153 -8.75 -7.16 -10.78
C ASN A 153 -8.29 -8.48 -10.13
N GLU A 154 -6.99 -8.75 -10.07
CA GLU A 154 -6.43 -9.94 -9.42
C GLU A 154 -6.77 -9.98 -7.92
N THR A 155 -6.48 -8.90 -7.22
CA THR A 155 -6.70 -8.76 -5.77
C THR A 155 -8.18 -8.89 -5.40
N GLY A 156 -9.07 -8.29 -6.20
CA GLY A 156 -10.51 -8.36 -5.98
C GLY A 156 -11.03 -9.79 -6.10
N LYS A 157 -10.59 -10.52 -7.13
CA LYS A 157 -10.96 -11.93 -7.32
C LYS A 157 -10.49 -12.80 -6.15
N ILE A 158 -9.24 -12.61 -5.70
CA ILE A 158 -8.69 -13.33 -4.54
C ILE A 158 -9.52 -13.06 -3.27
N LEU A 159 -9.87 -11.80 -3.02
CA LEU A 159 -10.69 -11.45 -1.86
C LEU A 159 -12.07 -12.09 -1.92
N LEU A 160 -12.74 -12.04 -3.08
CA LEU A 160 -14.05 -12.67 -3.27
C LEU A 160 -13.98 -14.18 -3.04
N GLU A 161 -12.97 -14.85 -3.59
CA GLU A 161 -12.83 -16.31 -3.52
C GLU A 161 -12.42 -16.80 -2.12
N LYS A 162 -11.42 -16.17 -1.49
CA LYS A 162 -10.75 -16.71 -0.29
C LYS A 162 -11.11 -15.99 1.01
N PHE A 163 -11.59 -14.76 0.91
CA PHE A 163 -11.82 -13.87 2.04
C PHE A 163 -13.22 -13.25 2.06
N GLY A 164 -14.18 -13.84 1.33
CA GLY A 164 -15.58 -13.40 1.35
C GLY A 164 -15.78 -11.95 0.88
N GLY A 165 -14.89 -11.43 0.05
CA GLY A 165 -14.95 -10.08 -0.51
C GLY A 165 -14.42 -8.96 0.39
N SER A 166 -13.80 -9.27 1.54
CA SER A 166 -13.30 -8.26 2.47
C SER A 166 -11.91 -8.58 3.00
N PHE A 167 -11.03 -7.57 3.01
CA PHE A 167 -9.69 -7.73 3.58
C PHE A 167 -9.73 -7.86 5.10
N LEU A 168 -10.80 -7.37 5.76
CA LEU A 168 -10.98 -7.57 7.21
C LEU A 168 -11.00 -9.06 7.57
N ASN A 169 -11.56 -9.92 6.72
CA ASN A 169 -11.55 -11.37 6.95
C ASN A 169 -10.12 -11.96 6.85
N CYS A 170 -9.26 -11.40 6.01
CA CYS A 170 -7.83 -11.73 5.99
C CYS A 170 -7.15 -11.32 7.30
N VAL A 171 -7.40 -10.10 7.77
CA VAL A 171 -6.88 -9.59 9.05
C VAL A 171 -7.36 -10.46 10.22
N GLN A 172 -8.63 -10.85 10.26
CA GLN A 172 -9.17 -11.72 11.31
C GLN A 172 -8.51 -13.10 11.32
N LYS A 173 -8.24 -13.68 10.15
CA LYS A 173 -7.51 -14.96 10.02
C LYS A 173 -6.07 -14.88 10.56
N SER A 174 -5.49 -13.68 10.67
CA SER A 174 -4.17 -13.50 11.26
C SER A 174 -4.13 -13.69 12.78
N ASP A 175 -5.29 -13.74 13.46
CA ASP A 175 -5.39 -13.98 14.90
C ASP A 175 -4.46 -13.07 15.72
N LYS A 176 -4.54 -11.76 15.46
CA LYS A 176 -3.73 -10.71 16.11
C LYS A 176 -2.21 -10.89 15.96
N SER A 177 -1.74 -11.67 14.98
CA SER A 177 -0.32 -11.84 14.69
C SER A 177 0.06 -11.15 13.39
N ALA A 178 0.92 -10.13 13.49
CA ALA A 178 1.46 -9.42 12.33
C ALA A 178 2.25 -10.36 11.40
N GLN A 179 2.96 -11.35 11.97
CA GLN A 179 3.68 -12.35 11.16
C GLN A 179 2.72 -13.24 10.37
N LYS A 180 1.63 -13.72 11.01
CA LYS A 180 0.61 -14.49 10.30
C LYS A 180 -0.06 -13.64 9.21
N LEU A 181 -0.33 -12.37 9.47
CA LEU A 181 -0.88 -11.45 8.46
C LEU A 181 0.06 -11.30 7.26
N LEU A 182 1.36 -11.07 7.50
CA LEU A 182 2.36 -10.99 6.44
C LEU A 182 2.39 -12.27 5.60
N HIS A 183 2.38 -13.45 6.23
CA HIS A 183 2.33 -14.72 5.51
C HIS A 183 1.07 -14.84 4.66
N LEU A 184 -0.11 -14.54 5.22
CA LEU A 184 -1.37 -14.55 4.47
C LEU A 184 -1.33 -13.61 3.27
N VAL A 185 -0.75 -12.42 3.43
CA VAL A 185 -0.63 -11.43 2.35
C VAL A 185 0.27 -11.95 1.24
N VAL A 186 1.51 -12.32 1.55
CA VAL A 186 2.50 -12.78 0.56
C VAL A 186 2.05 -14.08 -0.10
N GLU A 187 1.39 -14.98 0.63
CA GLU A 187 0.88 -16.24 0.07
C GLU A 187 -0.30 -16.03 -0.88
N ASN A 188 -1.19 -15.07 -0.61
CA ASN A 188 -2.44 -14.97 -1.37
C ASN A 188 -2.44 -13.90 -2.46
N PHE A 189 -1.67 -12.82 -2.31
CA PHE A 189 -1.67 -11.68 -3.23
C PHE A 189 -0.34 -11.60 -3.99
N PRO A 190 -0.28 -12.06 -5.25
CA PRO A 190 0.97 -12.10 -6.02
C PRO A 190 1.67 -10.76 -6.16
N SER A 191 0.92 -9.65 -6.24
CA SER A 191 1.46 -8.28 -6.29
C SER A 191 2.36 -7.89 -5.10
N TYR A 192 2.26 -8.60 -3.97
CA TYR A 192 3.11 -8.39 -2.79
C TYR A 192 4.36 -9.27 -2.76
N ARG A 193 4.57 -10.12 -3.77
CA ARG A 193 5.75 -10.99 -3.89
C ARG A 193 6.85 -10.30 -4.70
N ASP A 194 7.34 -9.18 -4.20
CA ASP A 194 8.52 -8.54 -4.77
C ASP A 194 9.78 -9.35 -4.39
N VAL A 195 10.23 -10.18 -5.32
CA VAL A 195 11.36 -11.10 -5.13
C VAL A 195 12.27 -11.06 -6.34
N THR A 196 13.58 -11.13 -6.06
CA THR A 196 14.61 -11.21 -7.09
C THR A 196 15.68 -12.23 -6.68
N GLN A 197 16.49 -12.66 -7.65
CA GLN A 197 17.69 -13.42 -7.35
C GLN A 197 18.78 -12.45 -6.85
N PHE A 198 19.49 -12.87 -5.81
CA PHE A 198 20.64 -12.13 -5.30
C PHE A 198 21.86 -12.41 -6.19
N GLU A 199 22.52 -11.35 -6.65
CA GLU A 199 23.72 -11.38 -7.51
C GLU A 199 24.96 -10.86 -6.77
#